data_AF-A0ABD1KZ18-F1
#
_entry.id   AF-A0ABD1KZ18-F1
#
_cell.length_a   1.000
_cell.length_b   1.000
_cell.length_c   1.000
_cell.angle_alpha   90.00
_cell.angle_beta   90.00
_cell.angle_gamma   90.00
#
_symmetry.space_group_name_H-M   'P 1'
#
loop_
_entity.id
_entity.type
_entity.pdbx_description
1 polymer ?
#
loop_
_entity_poly.entity_id
_entity_poly.type
_entity_poly.pdbx_seq_one_letter_code
_entity_poly.pdbx_strand_id
1 'polypeptide(L)'
;MDLITTAIEPVIAIAEAVYELFMKDKANQEQCQRLARCVRTLLQTLDSLQRQDDLTRHSVELRQRLVALKDTLQVAEGLMCKQESRGQLKRLLKAHKTSDRLEELYERLSDEHNQLTLLLQVEQREAAGTTIRKVEAVQEGVYEANTKVSAMYDTVDSAVKTVGGIGQKLDNSQKQMDSLHDKMCHSQRSLDELNEKVEQLIKVNPGVPSVVGPGVPSVVRPGVPSIEPKPNPGVPVTPAVPALPQDADKLLGAVRAQFVEKASLPLLKQLLDSLQDERVLNGEEAEAVLEEQSARADRARYLIDVVRKKGCKASQKMIAQLRQKDASLAETLGLA
;
A
#
# COMPACT_ATOMS: atom_id res chain seq x y z
N MET A 1 31.30 20.53 7.44
CA MET A 1 32.47 19.69 7.72
C MET A 1 31.92 18.42 8.31
N ASP A 2 31.90 17.37 7.51
CA ASP A 2 31.10 16.20 7.82
C ASP A 2 31.80 15.36 8.89
N LEU A 3 31.00 14.76 9.77
CA LEU A 3 31.48 13.93 10.87
C LEU A 3 32.32 12.76 10.35
N ILE A 4 31.97 12.25 9.17
CA ILE A 4 32.69 11.22 8.40
C ILE A 4 34.14 11.64 8.17
N THR A 5 34.35 12.70 7.40
CA THR A 5 35.67 13.17 6.95
C THR A 5 36.52 13.72 8.09
N THR A 6 35.88 14.27 9.14
CA THR A 6 36.59 14.96 10.22
C THR A 6 36.97 14.03 11.38
N ALA A 7 36.19 12.96 11.64
CA ALA A 7 36.39 12.10 12.82
C ALA A 7 36.46 10.60 12.52
N ILE A 8 35.73 10.10 11.51
CA ILE A 8 35.68 8.65 11.22
C ILE A 8 36.87 8.21 10.36
N GLU A 9 37.13 8.89 9.24
CA GLU A 9 38.26 8.58 8.34
C GLU A 9 39.63 8.52 9.06
N PRO A 10 39.99 9.46 9.97
CA PRO A 10 41.25 9.38 10.70
C PRO A 10 41.32 8.16 11.64
N VAL A 11 40.20 7.77 12.27
CA VAL A 11 40.15 6.60 13.16
C VAL A 11 40.33 5.31 12.37
N ILE A 12 39.69 5.20 11.20
CA ILE A 12 39.85 4.07 10.27
C ILE A 12 41.32 3.94 9.84
N ALA A 13 41.94 5.02 9.36
CA ALA A 13 43.32 4.99 8.87
C ALA A 13 44.33 4.54 9.94
N ILE A 14 44.19 5.01 11.19
CA ILE A 14 45.06 4.60 12.31
C ILE A 14 44.77 3.15 12.72
N ALA A 15 43.50 2.74 12.73
CA ALA A 15 43.11 1.36 13.03
C ALA A 15 43.69 0.37 12.01
N GLU A 16 43.67 0.69 10.71
CA GLU A 16 44.30 -0.10 9.65
C GLU A 16 45.83 -0.14 9.76
N ALA A 17 46.48 1.01 10.02
CA ALA A 17 47.93 1.07 10.23
C ALA A 17 48.38 0.20 11.41
N VAL A 18 47.65 0.28 12.54
CA VAL A 18 47.85 -0.60 13.70
C VAL A 18 47.66 -2.08 13.29
N TYR A 19 46.56 -2.43 12.62
CA TYR A 19 46.29 -3.81 12.17
C TYR A 19 47.43 -4.39 11.31
N GLU A 20 47.94 -3.63 10.35
CA GLU A 20 49.04 -4.06 9.46
C GLU A 20 50.38 -4.21 10.20
N LEU A 21 50.67 -3.37 11.18
CA LEU A 21 51.83 -3.55 12.08
C LEU A 21 51.68 -4.82 12.93
N PHE A 22 50.46 -5.13 13.39
CA PHE A 22 50.17 -6.34 14.16
C PHE A 22 50.28 -7.63 13.35
N MET A 23 49.92 -7.63 12.06
CA MET A 23 50.06 -8.79 11.18
C MET A 23 51.52 -9.13 10.84
N LYS A 24 52.45 -8.18 10.99
CA LYS A 24 53.89 -8.37 10.74
C LYS A 24 54.63 -9.01 11.92
N ASP A 25 54.25 -8.72 13.17
CA ASP A 25 54.94 -9.27 14.34
C ASP A 25 54.37 -10.60 14.84
N LYS A 26 55.05 -11.70 14.48
CA LYS A 26 54.70 -13.07 14.88
C LYS A 26 55.06 -13.42 16.34
N ALA A 27 55.57 -12.49 17.15
CA ALA A 27 56.11 -12.81 18.48
C ALA A 27 55.08 -12.95 19.61
N ASN A 28 53.85 -12.42 19.47
CA ASN A 28 52.86 -12.35 20.57
C ASN A 28 51.44 -12.80 20.13
N GLN A 29 51.35 -14.05 19.67
CA GLN A 29 50.27 -14.54 18.80
C GLN A 29 48.84 -14.39 19.36
N GLU A 30 48.59 -14.55 20.65
CA GLU A 30 47.23 -14.49 21.22
C GLU A 30 46.73 -13.06 21.47
N GLN A 31 47.58 -12.17 22.02
CA GLN A 31 47.22 -10.77 22.24
C GLN A 31 47.04 -10.03 20.90
N CYS A 32 47.95 -10.27 19.94
CA CYS A 32 47.81 -9.76 18.57
C CYS A 32 46.48 -10.20 17.91
N GLN A 33 46.04 -11.45 18.13
CA GLN A 33 44.77 -11.95 17.58
C GLN A 33 43.52 -11.36 18.24
N ARG A 34 43.55 -11.13 19.56
CA ARG A 34 42.45 -10.44 20.28
C ARG A 34 42.29 -9.01 19.77
N LEU A 35 43.40 -8.28 19.64
CA LEU A 35 43.39 -6.91 19.13
C LEU A 35 42.98 -6.83 17.66
N ALA A 36 43.54 -7.69 16.80
CA ALA A 36 43.15 -7.78 15.39
C ALA A 36 41.66 -8.10 15.20
N ARG A 37 41.03 -8.83 16.14
CA ARG A 37 39.57 -9.03 16.16
C ARG A 37 38.83 -7.76 16.58
N CYS A 38 39.24 -7.10 17.67
CA CYS A 38 38.64 -5.86 18.17
C CYS A 38 38.69 -4.72 17.12
N VAL A 39 39.86 -4.52 16.50
CA VAL A 39 40.06 -3.54 15.42
C VAL A 39 39.17 -3.87 14.21
N ARG A 40 39.03 -5.16 13.84
CA ARG A 40 38.14 -5.57 12.74
C ARG A 40 36.66 -5.31 13.06
N THR A 41 36.18 -5.58 14.28
CA THR A 41 34.79 -5.23 14.65
C THR A 41 34.58 -3.72 14.70
N LEU A 42 35.58 -2.96 15.17
CA LEU A 42 35.54 -1.50 15.14
C LEU A 42 35.40 -0.96 13.71
N LEU A 43 36.27 -1.41 12.79
CA LEU A 43 36.19 -1.03 11.38
C LEU A 43 34.82 -1.36 10.78
N GLN A 44 34.27 -2.55 11.06
CA GLN A 44 32.92 -2.93 10.60
C GLN A 44 31.81 -2.02 11.15
N THR A 45 31.89 -1.58 12.41
CA THR A 45 30.93 -0.62 12.97
C THR A 45 31.07 0.77 12.33
N LEU A 46 32.30 1.26 12.11
CA LEU A 46 32.55 2.55 11.48
C LEU A 46 32.14 2.58 10.00
N ASP A 47 32.41 1.51 9.25
CA ASP A 47 31.94 1.28 7.88
C ASP A 47 30.41 1.33 7.78
N SER A 48 29.73 0.72 8.75
CA SER A 48 28.28 0.67 8.80
C SER A 48 27.67 2.05 9.07
N LEU A 49 28.34 2.88 9.89
CA LEU A 49 27.98 4.28 10.09
C LEU A 49 28.24 5.15 8.86
N GLN A 50 29.37 4.94 8.16
CA GLN A 50 29.72 5.72 6.97
C GLN A 50 28.68 5.57 5.84
N ARG A 51 27.91 4.48 5.82
CA ARG A 51 26.81 4.25 4.87
C ARG A 51 25.45 4.80 5.32
N GLN A 52 25.36 5.45 6.49
CA GLN A 52 24.12 6.06 6.99
C GLN A 52 24.14 7.58 6.77
N ASP A 53 23.34 8.08 5.82
CA ASP A 53 23.28 9.51 5.46
C ASP A 53 22.77 10.43 6.59
N ASP A 54 22.12 9.88 7.62
CA ASP A 54 21.52 10.64 8.74
C ASP A 54 22.54 11.07 9.82
N LEU A 55 23.84 11.01 9.50
CA LEU A 55 24.98 11.26 10.40
C LEU A 55 25.06 12.68 11.00
N THR A 56 24.16 13.58 10.58
CA THR A 56 24.03 14.94 11.15
C THR A 56 23.40 14.94 12.54
N ARG A 57 22.69 13.86 12.94
CA ARG A 57 22.01 13.75 14.24
C ARG A 57 22.89 13.37 15.42
N HIS A 58 24.06 12.77 15.19
CA HIS A 58 24.80 12.16 16.29
C HIS A 58 25.20 13.16 17.37
N SER A 59 25.11 12.69 18.61
CA SER A 59 25.37 13.45 19.81
C SER A 59 26.81 14.01 19.86
N VAL A 60 27.00 15.03 20.70
CA VAL A 60 28.34 15.49 21.10
C VAL A 60 29.14 14.33 21.73
N GLU A 61 28.44 13.38 22.35
CA GLU A 61 29.03 12.21 23.00
C GLU A 61 29.65 11.23 21.98
N LEU A 62 28.98 10.92 20.86
CA LEU A 62 29.61 10.10 19.79
C LEU A 62 30.90 10.74 19.28
N ARG A 63 30.89 12.06 19.05
CA ARG A 63 32.10 12.82 18.66
C ARG A 63 33.22 12.70 19.68
N GLN A 64 32.90 12.85 20.97
CA GLN A 64 33.89 12.70 22.05
C GLN A 64 34.44 11.27 22.12
N ARG A 65 33.61 10.24 21.92
CA ARG A 65 34.05 8.84 21.93
C ARG A 65 34.94 8.50 20.74
N LEU A 66 34.63 8.97 19.55
CA LEU A 66 35.50 8.80 18.37
C LEU A 66 36.87 9.47 18.56
N VAL A 67 36.92 10.64 19.21
CA VAL A 67 38.18 11.32 19.56
C VAL A 67 38.97 10.53 20.61
N ALA A 68 38.35 10.12 21.71
CA ALA A 68 39.04 9.33 22.74
C ALA A 68 39.61 8.01 22.17
N LEU A 69 38.82 7.34 21.33
CA LEU A 69 39.22 6.12 20.63
C LEU A 69 40.39 6.35 19.67
N LYS A 70 40.39 7.47 18.93
CA LYS A 70 41.50 7.89 18.09
C LYS A 70 42.78 8.03 18.92
N ASP A 71 42.70 8.73 20.05
CA ASP A 71 43.84 9.00 20.91
C ASP A 71 44.41 7.69 21.50
N THR A 72 43.56 6.75 21.96
CA THR A 72 43.98 5.42 22.41
C THR A 72 44.69 4.64 21.29
N LEU A 73 44.16 4.67 20.05
CA LEU A 73 44.78 4.02 18.89
C LEU A 73 46.12 4.66 18.51
N GLN A 74 46.28 5.99 18.61
CA GLN A 74 47.56 6.68 18.38
C GLN A 74 48.59 6.35 19.46
N VAL A 75 48.18 6.16 20.71
CA VAL A 75 49.07 5.69 21.78
C VAL A 75 49.54 4.25 21.48
N ALA A 76 48.65 3.38 20.99
CA ALA A 76 49.01 2.02 20.57
C ALA A 76 50.00 2.03 19.39
N GLU A 77 49.72 2.78 18.32
CA GLU A 77 50.61 2.97 17.17
C GLU A 77 51.99 3.52 17.61
N GLY A 78 52.00 4.56 18.44
CA GLY A 78 53.21 5.19 18.96
C GLY A 78 54.03 4.31 19.93
N LEU A 79 53.45 3.23 20.45
CA LEU A 79 54.18 2.17 21.14
C LEU A 79 54.71 1.14 20.13
N MET A 80 53.91 0.72 19.15
CA MET A 80 54.28 -0.23 18.09
C MET A 80 55.48 0.24 17.25
N CYS A 81 55.47 1.49 16.76
CA CYS A 81 56.58 2.05 15.97
C CYS A 81 57.90 2.16 16.77
N LYS A 82 57.82 2.26 18.11
CA LYS A 82 59.00 2.19 19.01
C LYS A 82 59.50 0.76 19.22
N GLN A 83 58.75 -0.26 18.80
CA GLN A 83 59.12 -1.67 18.91
C GLN A 83 59.84 -2.16 17.65
N GLU A 84 59.42 -1.70 16.47
CA GLU A 84 60.01 -2.08 15.17
C GLU A 84 61.49 -1.67 15.03
N SER A 85 61.89 -0.52 15.60
CA SER A 85 63.30 -0.09 15.69
C SER A 85 64.17 -0.91 16.67
N ARG A 86 63.58 -1.84 17.44
CA ARG A 86 64.24 -2.53 18.54
C ARG A 86 64.16 -4.05 18.39
N GLY A 87 65.04 -4.63 17.58
CA GLY A 87 65.31 -6.09 17.60
C GLY A 87 65.71 -6.66 18.98
N GLN A 88 65.98 -5.80 19.96
CA GLN A 88 66.18 -6.12 21.38
C GLN A 88 64.87 -6.41 22.15
N LEU A 89 63.71 -6.11 21.57
CA LEU A 89 62.38 -6.19 22.18
C LEU A 89 62.03 -7.58 22.70
N LYS A 90 62.44 -8.66 22.01
CA LYS A 90 62.28 -10.05 22.50
C LYS A 90 62.90 -10.30 23.88
N ARG A 91 63.84 -9.45 24.33
CA ARG A 91 64.44 -9.50 25.68
C ARG A 91 63.75 -8.54 26.67
N LEU A 92 63.03 -7.52 26.20
CA LEU A 92 62.36 -6.51 27.04
C LEU A 92 60.85 -6.75 27.21
N LEU A 93 60.16 -7.38 26.26
CA LEU A 93 58.83 -7.96 26.48
C LEU A 93 58.89 -9.12 27.48
N LYS A 94 60.02 -9.84 27.52
CA LYS A 94 60.34 -10.82 28.56
C LYS A 94 60.60 -10.21 29.94
N ALA A 95 60.73 -8.89 30.04
CA ALA A 95 60.76 -8.15 31.29
C ALA A 95 59.35 -7.57 31.55
N HIS A 96 58.59 -8.26 32.42
CA HIS A 96 57.14 -8.14 32.63
C HIS A 96 56.51 -6.74 32.45
N LYS A 97 57.12 -5.67 32.97
CA LYS A 97 56.59 -4.28 32.94
C LYS A 97 56.15 -3.73 31.58
N THR A 98 56.60 -4.30 30.46
CA THR A 98 56.15 -3.85 29.12
C THR A 98 54.86 -4.56 28.68
N SER A 99 54.59 -5.77 29.19
CA SER A 99 53.34 -6.50 28.97
C SER A 99 52.18 -5.78 29.66
N ASP A 100 52.33 -5.49 30.95
CA ASP A 100 51.30 -4.88 31.80
C ASP A 100 50.77 -3.55 31.22
N ARG A 101 51.67 -2.73 30.66
CA ARG A 101 51.33 -1.43 30.04
C ARG A 101 50.63 -1.54 28.68
N LEU A 102 50.83 -2.65 27.96
CA LEU A 102 50.10 -2.94 26.74
C LEU A 102 48.72 -3.51 27.08
N GLU A 103 48.66 -4.41 28.07
CA GLU A 103 47.43 -5.00 28.59
C GLU A 103 46.45 -3.94 29.12
N GLU A 104 46.92 -2.97 29.92
CA GLU A 104 46.12 -1.82 30.37
C GLU A 104 45.56 -0.98 29.21
N LEU A 105 46.35 -0.77 28.14
CA LEU A 105 45.89 -0.03 26.96
C LEU A 105 44.88 -0.82 26.12
N TYR A 106 44.96 -2.15 26.11
CA TYR A 106 44.01 -3.00 25.39
C TYR A 106 42.69 -3.18 26.14
N GLU A 107 42.69 -3.24 27.48
CA GLU A 107 41.45 -3.18 28.27
C GLU A 107 40.72 -1.86 27.99
N ARG A 108 41.43 -0.72 28.04
CA ARG A 108 40.84 0.60 27.75
C ARG A 108 40.28 0.68 26.33
N LEU A 109 41.04 0.26 25.32
CA LEU A 109 40.56 0.24 23.93
C LEU A 109 39.32 -0.65 23.74
N SER A 110 39.27 -1.79 24.44
CA SER A 110 38.10 -2.68 24.45
C SER A 110 36.89 -2.02 25.12
N ASP A 111 37.07 -1.35 26.25
CA ASP A 111 36.01 -0.62 26.95
C ASP A 111 35.49 0.56 26.14
N GLU A 112 36.37 1.31 25.48
CA GLU A 112 36.02 2.40 24.57
C GLU A 112 35.23 1.89 23.35
N HIS A 113 35.61 0.74 22.77
CA HIS A 113 34.85 0.08 21.69
C HIS A 113 33.49 -0.45 22.16
N ASN A 114 33.41 -1.03 23.36
CA ASN A 114 32.16 -1.52 23.95
C ASN A 114 31.19 -0.36 24.24
N GLN A 115 31.70 0.75 24.80
CA GLN A 115 30.90 1.95 25.08
C GLN A 115 30.44 2.65 23.80
N LEU A 116 31.30 2.71 22.76
CA LEU A 116 30.90 3.17 21.43
C LEU A 116 29.76 2.31 20.85
N THR A 117 29.90 0.98 20.91
CA THR A 117 28.89 0.03 20.42
C THR A 117 27.55 0.21 21.17
N LEU A 118 27.58 0.41 22.49
CA LEU A 118 26.38 0.63 23.29
C LEU A 118 25.68 1.96 22.96
N LEU A 119 26.44 3.06 22.83
CA LEU A 119 25.90 4.36 22.46
C LEU A 119 25.19 4.31 21.09
N LEU A 120 25.81 3.65 20.11
CA LEU A 120 25.22 3.48 18.78
C LEU A 120 23.93 2.66 18.80
N GLN A 121 23.84 1.62 19.64
CA GLN A 121 22.60 0.85 19.83
C GLN A 121 21.48 1.68 20.49
N VAL A 122 21.82 2.61 21.40
CA VAL A 122 20.86 3.52 22.02
C VAL A 122 20.37 4.56 21.00
N GLU A 123 21.28 5.24 20.29
CA GLU A 123 20.92 6.23 19.26
C GLU A 123 20.06 5.60 18.13
N GLN A 124 20.33 4.36 17.72
CA GLN A 124 19.49 3.63 16.76
C GLN A 124 18.09 3.28 17.31
N ARG A 125 17.97 2.95 18.61
CA ARG A 125 16.67 2.71 19.25
C ARG A 125 15.83 3.99 19.37
N GLU A 126 16.45 5.14 19.61
CA GLU A 126 15.73 6.41 19.68
C GLU A 126 15.16 6.83 18.33
N ALA A 127 15.91 6.62 17.24
CA ALA A 127 15.42 6.86 15.88
C ALA A 127 14.15 6.03 15.59
N ALA A 128 14.18 4.71 15.85
CA ALA A 128 13.01 3.83 15.75
C ALA A 128 11.85 4.27 16.69
N GLY A 129 12.18 4.73 17.90
CA GLY A 129 11.20 5.29 18.83
C GLY A 129 10.48 6.54 18.30
N THR A 130 11.03 7.27 17.32
CA THR A 130 10.32 8.42 16.69
C THR A 130 9.40 8.01 15.55
N THR A 131 9.70 6.94 14.82
CA THR A 131 8.80 6.41 13.77
C THR A 131 7.62 5.68 14.39
N ILE A 132 7.84 4.87 15.44
CA ILE A 132 6.78 4.21 16.22
C ILE A 132 5.73 5.23 16.71
N ARG A 133 6.17 6.33 17.37
CA ARG A 133 5.25 7.40 17.83
C ARG A 133 4.45 8.07 16.72
N LYS A 134 5.00 8.18 15.50
CA LYS A 134 4.26 8.69 14.34
C LYS A 134 3.20 7.70 13.86
N VAL A 135 3.53 6.40 13.84
CA VAL A 135 2.58 5.33 13.48
C VAL A 135 1.43 5.28 14.50
N GLU A 136 1.73 5.35 15.80
CA GLU A 136 0.73 5.40 16.88
C GLU A 136 -0.24 6.59 16.70
N ALA A 137 0.28 7.80 16.45
CA ALA A 137 -0.54 8.99 16.23
C ALA A 137 -1.41 8.90 14.95
N VAL A 138 -0.88 8.32 13.86
CA VAL A 138 -1.67 8.06 12.64
C VAL A 138 -2.77 7.04 12.91
N GLN A 139 -2.46 5.98 13.67
CA GLN A 139 -3.42 4.92 13.98
C GLN A 139 -4.57 5.42 14.87
N GLU A 140 -4.29 6.29 15.85
CA GLU A 140 -5.32 6.96 16.65
C GLU A 140 -6.27 7.81 15.77
N GLY A 141 -5.71 8.58 14.82
CA GLY A 141 -6.50 9.33 13.84
C GLY A 141 -7.35 8.44 12.92
N VAL A 142 -6.86 7.26 12.53
CA VAL A 142 -7.63 6.25 11.77
C VAL A 142 -8.79 5.69 12.59
N TYR A 143 -8.61 5.42 13.89
CA TYR A 143 -9.71 4.99 14.76
C TYR A 143 -10.83 6.05 14.87
N GLU A 144 -10.45 7.33 15.04
CA GLU A 144 -11.43 8.43 15.11
C GLU A 144 -12.18 8.60 13.78
N ALA A 145 -11.48 8.52 12.65
CA ALA A 145 -12.07 8.59 11.32
C ALA A 145 -13.04 7.42 11.06
N ASN A 146 -12.65 6.19 11.43
CA ASN A 146 -13.50 5.00 11.26
C ASN A 146 -14.79 5.09 12.10
N THR A 147 -14.71 5.65 13.32
CA THR A 147 -15.89 5.93 14.15
C THR A 147 -16.87 6.89 13.46
N LYS A 148 -16.36 7.96 12.83
CA LYS A 148 -17.18 8.91 12.06
C LYS A 148 -17.82 8.25 10.83
N VAL A 149 -17.08 7.39 10.14
CA VAL A 149 -17.59 6.61 8.99
C VAL A 149 -18.72 5.66 9.41
N SER A 150 -18.62 5.00 10.58
CA SER A 150 -19.72 4.18 11.11
C SER A 150 -21.01 4.98 11.32
N ALA A 151 -20.91 6.16 11.95
CA ALA A 151 -22.07 7.04 12.15
C ALA A 151 -22.66 7.56 10.82
N MET A 152 -21.83 7.72 9.78
CA MET A 152 -22.31 8.01 8.42
C MET A 152 -23.07 6.83 7.81
N TYR A 153 -22.62 5.58 8.00
CA TYR A 153 -23.36 4.40 7.53
C TYR A 153 -24.75 4.30 8.17
N ASP A 154 -24.87 4.52 9.48
CA ASP A 154 -26.17 4.55 10.18
C ASP A 154 -27.09 5.66 9.63
N THR A 155 -26.51 6.83 9.35
CA THR A 155 -27.23 7.96 8.74
C THR A 155 -27.76 7.58 7.34
N VAL A 156 -26.93 6.96 6.50
CA VAL A 156 -27.31 6.50 5.15
C VAL A 156 -28.39 5.42 5.21
N ASP A 157 -28.28 4.45 6.11
CA ASP A 157 -29.30 3.40 6.27
C ASP A 157 -30.66 4.00 6.70
N SER A 158 -30.68 4.98 7.59
CA SER A 158 -31.90 5.70 7.97
C SER A 158 -32.53 6.48 6.79
N ALA A 159 -31.70 7.07 5.93
CA ALA A 159 -32.14 7.76 4.72
C ALA A 159 -32.71 6.78 3.68
N VAL A 160 -32.05 5.63 3.47
CA VAL A 160 -32.53 4.56 2.56
C VAL A 160 -33.89 4.03 3.01
N LYS A 161 -34.08 3.77 4.31
CA LYS A 161 -35.39 3.37 4.87
C LYS A 161 -36.48 4.42 4.62
N THR A 162 -36.14 5.70 4.77
CA THR A 162 -37.05 6.82 4.52
C THR A 162 -37.44 6.91 3.05
N VAL A 163 -36.48 6.79 2.12
CA VAL A 163 -36.72 6.78 0.67
C VAL A 163 -37.57 5.56 0.26
N GLY A 164 -37.32 4.37 0.83
CA GLY A 164 -38.16 3.20 0.61
C GLY A 164 -39.62 3.41 1.03
N GLY A 165 -39.84 4.08 2.16
CA GLY A 165 -41.18 4.47 2.62
C GLY A 165 -41.87 5.51 1.72
N ILE A 166 -41.11 6.40 1.07
CA ILE A 166 -41.62 7.32 0.04
C ILE A 166 -41.99 6.55 -1.24
N GLY A 167 -41.16 5.62 -1.69
CA GLY A 167 -41.43 4.77 -2.86
C GLY A 167 -42.74 4.00 -2.73
N GLN A 168 -42.97 3.34 -1.59
CA GLN A 168 -44.25 2.63 -1.34
C GLN A 168 -45.47 3.56 -1.38
N LYS A 169 -45.35 4.79 -0.90
CA LYS A 169 -46.44 5.79 -0.99
C LYS A 169 -46.68 6.20 -2.44
N LEU A 170 -45.62 6.41 -3.22
CA LEU A 170 -45.71 6.75 -4.64
C LEU A 170 -46.37 5.63 -5.45
N ASP A 171 -45.98 4.37 -5.26
CA ASP A 171 -46.59 3.21 -5.92
C ASP A 171 -48.09 3.09 -5.62
N ASN A 172 -48.49 3.36 -4.37
CA ASN A 172 -49.90 3.35 -3.98
C ASN A 172 -50.68 4.51 -4.62
N SER A 173 -50.08 5.71 -4.68
CA SER A 173 -50.66 6.86 -5.38
C SER A 173 -50.75 6.63 -6.90
N GLN A 174 -49.77 5.97 -7.50
CA GLN A 174 -49.78 5.62 -8.92
C GLN A 174 -50.94 4.66 -9.24
N LYS A 175 -51.10 3.57 -8.46
CA LYS A 175 -52.24 2.64 -8.62
C LYS A 175 -53.61 3.34 -8.45
N GLN A 176 -53.71 4.33 -7.58
CA GLN A 176 -54.91 5.16 -7.46
C GLN A 176 -55.13 6.03 -8.70
N MET A 177 -54.07 6.62 -9.25
CA MET A 177 -54.11 7.43 -10.48
C MET A 177 -54.51 6.57 -11.69
N ASP A 178 -53.94 5.38 -11.85
CA ASP A 178 -54.26 4.45 -12.93
C ASP A 178 -55.75 4.06 -12.87
N SER A 179 -56.27 3.75 -11.67
CA SER A 179 -57.70 3.45 -11.47
C SER A 179 -58.62 4.63 -11.76
N LEU A 180 -58.18 5.87 -11.50
CA LEU A 180 -58.92 7.08 -11.87
C LEU A 180 -58.87 7.33 -13.38
N HIS A 181 -57.72 7.10 -14.02
CA HIS A 181 -57.53 7.21 -15.46
C HIS A 181 -58.41 6.21 -16.21
N ASP A 182 -58.47 4.95 -15.78
CA ASP A 182 -59.37 3.95 -16.34
C ASP A 182 -60.83 4.40 -16.27
N LYS A 183 -61.30 4.87 -15.11
CA LYS A 183 -62.66 5.40 -14.95
C LYS A 183 -62.92 6.58 -15.88
N MET A 184 -61.94 7.48 -16.04
CA MET A 184 -62.02 8.62 -16.95
C MET A 184 -62.15 8.16 -18.41
N CYS A 185 -61.36 7.17 -18.86
CA CYS A 185 -61.48 6.60 -20.19
C CYS A 185 -62.85 5.94 -20.45
N HIS A 186 -63.43 5.27 -19.45
CA HIS A 186 -64.79 4.70 -19.56
C HIS A 186 -65.84 5.81 -19.66
N SER A 187 -65.74 6.85 -18.83
CA SER A 187 -66.63 8.02 -18.90
C SER A 187 -66.52 8.76 -20.24
N GLN A 188 -65.30 8.97 -20.74
CA GLN A 188 -65.06 9.61 -22.04
C GLN A 188 -65.72 8.83 -23.18
N ARG A 189 -65.47 7.51 -23.29
CA ARG A 189 -66.13 6.66 -24.29
C ARG A 189 -67.65 6.71 -24.22
N SER A 190 -68.21 6.76 -23.01
CA SER A 190 -69.66 6.88 -22.83
C SER A 190 -70.21 8.24 -23.27
N LEU A 191 -69.45 9.33 -23.11
CA LEU A 191 -69.79 10.64 -23.67
C LEU A 191 -69.68 10.65 -25.19
N ASP A 192 -68.65 10.01 -25.75
CA ASP A 192 -68.44 9.90 -27.19
C ASP A 192 -69.60 9.12 -27.86
N GLU A 193 -70.00 7.97 -27.29
CA GLU A 193 -71.19 7.20 -27.75
C GLU A 193 -72.49 8.00 -27.68
N LEU A 194 -72.69 8.79 -26.62
CA LEU A 194 -73.88 9.63 -26.48
C LEU A 194 -73.87 10.75 -27.52
N ASN A 195 -72.72 11.36 -27.77
CA ASN A 195 -72.55 12.38 -28.81
C ASN A 195 -72.79 11.80 -30.21
N GLU A 196 -72.30 10.59 -30.50
CA GLU A 196 -72.57 9.90 -31.76
C GLU A 196 -74.07 9.60 -31.94
N LYS A 197 -74.76 9.12 -30.90
CA LYS A 197 -76.22 8.90 -30.91
C LYS A 197 -76.98 10.21 -31.16
N VAL A 198 -76.53 11.34 -30.60
CA VAL A 198 -77.10 12.67 -30.87
C VAL A 198 -76.87 13.09 -32.33
N GLU A 199 -75.68 12.90 -32.89
CA GLU A 199 -75.42 13.15 -34.31
C GLU A 199 -76.26 12.29 -35.25
N GLN A 200 -76.47 11.02 -34.92
CA GLN A 200 -77.32 10.13 -35.71
C GLN A 200 -78.79 10.59 -35.69
N LEU A 201 -79.31 11.03 -34.54
CA LEU A 201 -80.66 11.60 -34.42
C LEU A 201 -80.84 12.88 -35.27
N ILE A 202 -79.81 13.73 -35.37
CA ILE A 202 -79.83 14.93 -36.22
C ILE A 202 -79.92 14.57 -37.72
N LYS A 203 -79.37 13.43 -38.15
CA LYS A 203 -79.31 13.01 -39.57
C LYS A 203 -80.60 12.36 -40.09
N VAL A 204 -81.59 12.03 -39.24
CA VAL A 204 -82.80 11.25 -39.62
C VAL A 204 -83.96 12.13 -40.15
N ASN A 205 -83.81 13.45 -40.25
CA ASN A 205 -84.89 14.36 -40.66
C ASN A 205 -84.70 14.94 -42.09
N PRO A 206 -85.38 14.39 -43.13
CA PRO A 206 -85.32 14.93 -44.50
C PRO A 206 -86.34 16.08 -44.69
N GLY A 207 -85.90 17.35 -44.62
CA GLY A 207 -86.78 18.50 -44.77
C GLY A 207 -86.09 19.88 -44.82
N VAL A 208 -85.51 20.20 -45.99
CA VAL A 208 -85.05 21.52 -46.55
C VAL A 208 -85.82 22.80 -46.11
N PRO A 209 -85.30 24.05 -46.36
CA PRO A 209 -83.98 24.49 -46.87
C PRO A 209 -83.31 25.68 -46.10
N SER A 210 -82.14 26.12 -46.58
CA SER A 210 -81.31 27.26 -46.14
C SER A 210 -81.92 28.66 -46.35
N VAL A 211 -81.70 29.63 -45.42
CA VAL A 211 -81.61 31.08 -45.72
C VAL A 211 -80.62 31.85 -44.80
N VAL A 212 -79.99 32.88 -45.38
CA VAL A 212 -78.79 33.68 -45.04
C VAL A 212 -78.91 34.76 -43.92
N GLY A 213 -77.86 34.86 -43.07
CA GLY A 213 -77.13 36.09 -42.65
C GLY A 213 -77.81 37.20 -41.82
N PRO A 214 -77.09 38.27 -41.38
CA PRO A 214 -75.63 38.55 -41.36
C PRO A 214 -75.05 38.54 -39.90
N GLY A 215 -73.80 38.95 -39.54
CA GLY A 215 -72.56 39.27 -40.29
C GLY A 215 -71.62 40.28 -39.55
N VAL A 216 -70.32 40.26 -39.90
CA VAL A 216 -69.17 41.19 -39.61
C VAL A 216 -68.71 41.52 -38.16
N PRO A 217 -67.41 41.87 -37.91
CA PRO A 217 -66.17 41.56 -38.66
C PRO A 217 -64.94 41.11 -37.82
N SER A 218 -64.01 40.45 -38.52
CA SER A 218 -62.53 40.42 -38.38
C SER A 218 -61.80 40.85 -37.10
N VAL A 219 -60.89 39.98 -36.61
CA VAL A 219 -59.45 40.31 -36.49
C VAL A 219 -58.60 39.13 -36.99
N VAL A 220 -57.65 39.42 -37.88
CA VAL A 220 -56.63 38.49 -38.39
C VAL A 220 -55.31 38.77 -37.67
N ARG A 221 -54.54 37.73 -37.30
CA ARG A 221 -53.07 37.72 -37.42
C ARG A 221 -52.50 36.28 -37.41
N PRO A 222 -51.28 36.06 -37.96
CA PRO A 222 -51.04 34.89 -38.80
C PRO A 222 -50.18 33.81 -38.13
N GLY A 223 -50.25 32.60 -38.67
CA GLY A 223 -49.33 31.52 -38.33
C GLY A 223 -47.91 31.76 -38.86
N VAL A 224 -46.95 31.17 -38.17
CA VAL A 224 -45.55 30.95 -38.58
C VAL A 224 -45.25 29.48 -38.25
N PRO A 225 -44.54 28.73 -39.12
CA PRO A 225 -44.87 27.32 -39.32
C PRO A 225 -44.16 26.34 -38.36
N SER A 226 -44.79 25.17 -38.22
CA SER A 226 -44.16 23.97 -37.68
C SER A 226 -42.88 23.64 -38.44
N ILE A 227 -41.77 23.54 -37.71
CA ILE A 227 -40.53 22.91 -38.19
C ILE A 227 -40.57 21.47 -37.68
N GLU A 228 -40.63 20.50 -38.61
CA GLU A 228 -40.28 19.12 -38.29
C GLU A 228 -38.85 19.07 -37.74
N PRO A 229 -38.56 18.13 -36.84
CA PRO A 229 -37.50 17.21 -37.21
C PRO A 229 -38.04 15.78 -37.38
N LYS A 230 -37.84 15.29 -38.61
CA LYS A 230 -37.90 13.88 -38.96
C LYS A 230 -36.90 13.04 -38.15
N PRO A 231 -37.09 11.71 -38.07
CA PRO A 231 -36.26 10.85 -37.24
C PRO A 231 -34.83 10.80 -37.77
N ASN A 232 -33.87 10.70 -36.85
CA ASN A 232 -32.49 10.38 -37.18
C ASN A 232 -32.04 9.08 -36.47
N PRO A 233 -31.05 8.37 -37.04
CA PRO A 233 -31.09 6.91 -37.04
C PRO A 233 -30.23 6.31 -35.93
N GLY A 234 -30.33 4.97 -35.82
CA GLY A 234 -29.58 4.23 -34.82
C GLY A 234 -28.07 4.39 -34.90
N VAL A 235 -27.45 4.51 -33.74
CA VAL A 235 -26.06 4.15 -33.46
C VAL A 235 -26.03 3.48 -32.08
N PRO A 236 -25.05 2.62 -31.79
CA PRO A 236 -25.08 1.24 -32.21
C PRO A 236 -25.40 0.31 -31.04
N VAL A 237 -26.03 -0.83 -31.31
CA VAL A 237 -25.97 -1.97 -30.39
C VAL A 237 -24.53 -2.48 -30.42
N THR A 238 -23.72 -2.06 -29.44
CA THR A 238 -22.45 -2.73 -29.14
C THR A 238 -22.77 -4.18 -28.75
N PRO A 239 -22.22 -5.18 -29.46
CA PRO A 239 -22.48 -6.57 -29.11
C PRO A 239 -21.93 -6.90 -27.73
N ALA A 240 -22.62 -7.81 -27.04
CA ALA A 240 -22.30 -8.22 -25.68
C ALA A 240 -20.82 -8.63 -25.54
N VAL A 241 -20.13 -8.00 -24.58
CA VAL A 241 -18.87 -8.56 -24.05
C VAL A 241 -19.20 -9.91 -23.40
N PRO A 242 -18.46 -11.01 -23.67
CA PRO A 242 -18.80 -12.33 -23.18
C PRO A 242 -18.89 -12.38 -21.64
N ALA A 243 -19.82 -13.19 -21.13
CA ALA A 243 -20.00 -13.39 -19.70
C ALA A 243 -18.72 -13.98 -19.06
N LEU A 244 -18.02 -13.16 -18.29
CA LEU A 244 -16.89 -13.58 -17.47
C LEU A 244 -17.39 -14.42 -16.26
N PRO A 245 -16.65 -15.45 -15.79
CA PRO A 245 -17.10 -16.33 -14.71
C PRO A 245 -17.39 -15.56 -13.40
N GLN A 246 -18.66 -15.50 -13.00
CA GLN A 246 -19.13 -14.58 -11.94
C GLN A 246 -18.71 -14.98 -10.51
N ASP A 247 -18.05 -16.12 -10.34
CA ASP A 247 -17.73 -16.73 -9.03
C ASP A 247 -16.22 -16.95 -8.77
N ALA A 248 -15.34 -16.28 -9.54
CA ALA A 248 -13.88 -16.47 -9.43
C ALA A 248 -13.32 -16.18 -8.01
N ASP A 249 -13.93 -15.25 -7.27
CA ASP A 249 -13.61 -14.91 -5.89
C ASP A 249 -14.04 -16.01 -4.89
N LYS A 250 -15.12 -16.75 -5.19
CA LYS A 250 -15.56 -17.91 -4.41
C LYS A 250 -14.65 -19.12 -4.68
N LEU A 251 -14.26 -19.32 -5.95
CA LEU A 251 -13.29 -20.36 -6.35
C LEU A 251 -11.94 -20.14 -5.67
N LEU A 252 -11.40 -18.92 -5.70
CA LEU A 252 -10.17 -18.56 -4.97
C LEU A 252 -10.30 -18.72 -3.46
N GLY A 253 -11.49 -18.46 -2.90
CA GLY A 253 -11.79 -18.76 -1.50
C GLY A 253 -11.76 -20.25 -1.16
N ALA A 254 -12.28 -21.11 -2.05
CA ALA A 254 -12.32 -22.56 -1.85
C ALA A 254 -10.93 -23.22 -1.95
N VAL A 255 -10.13 -22.83 -2.95
CA VAL A 255 -8.76 -23.37 -3.17
C VAL A 255 -7.71 -22.80 -2.22
N ARG A 256 -8.06 -21.77 -1.42
CA ARG A 256 -7.16 -21.04 -0.50
C ARG A 256 -6.33 -21.96 0.39
N ALA A 257 -6.91 -23.01 0.96
CA ALA A 257 -6.19 -23.93 1.85
C ALA A 257 -5.09 -24.72 1.09
N GLN A 258 -5.43 -25.26 -0.07
CA GLN A 258 -4.52 -26.05 -0.91
C GLN A 258 -3.44 -25.18 -1.56
N PHE A 259 -3.77 -23.95 -1.97
CA PHE A 259 -2.77 -22.97 -2.44
C PHE A 259 -1.80 -22.59 -1.33
N VAL A 260 -2.29 -22.32 -0.10
CA VAL A 260 -1.45 -22.06 1.07
C VAL A 260 -0.53 -23.24 1.37
N GLU A 261 -0.98 -24.48 1.20
CA GLU A 261 -0.14 -25.66 1.38
C GLU A 261 0.94 -25.79 0.29
N LYS A 262 0.58 -25.65 -0.98
CA LYS A 262 1.44 -26.02 -2.13
C LYS A 262 2.23 -24.87 -2.79
N ALA A 263 1.84 -23.61 -2.63
CA ALA A 263 2.48 -22.49 -3.32
C ALA A 263 3.93 -22.27 -2.86
N SER A 264 4.89 -22.34 -3.78
CA SER A 264 6.31 -22.11 -3.47
C SER A 264 6.60 -20.62 -3.21
N LEU A 265 7.63 -20.32 -2.42
CA LEU A 265 8.03 -18.93 -2.15
C LEU A 265 8.43 -18.14 -3.43
N PRO A 266 9.13 -18.74 -4.42
CA PRO A 266 9.38 -18.08 -5.70
C PRO A 266 8.11 -17.81 -6.51
N LEU A 267 7.16 -18.76 -6.55
CA LEU A 267 5.89 -18.57 -7.24
C LEU A 267 5.06 -17.44 -6.59
N LEU A 268 5.02 -17.38 -5.26
CA LEU A 268 4.36 -16.29 -4.54
C LEU A 268 4.93 -14.93 -4.92
N LYS A 269 6.27 -14.80 -5.01
CA LYS A 269 6.91 -13.55 -5.44
C LYS A 269 6.57 -13.22 -6.90
N GLN A 270 6.68 -14.17 -7.82
CA GLN A 270 6.35 -13.97 -9.24
C GLN A 270 4.87 -13.59 -9.47
N LEU A 271 3.95 -14.14 -8.68
CA LEU A 271 2.55 -13.75 -8.70
C LEU A 271 2.36 -12.33 -8.14
N LEU A 272 3.08 -11.96 -7.07
CA LEU A 272 3.07 -10.61 -6.52
C LEU A 272 3.52 -9.57 -7.55
N ASP A 273 4.64 -9.82 -8.21
CA ASP A 273 5.22 -8.92 -9.22
C ASP A 273 4.24 -8.77 -10.39
N SER A 274 3.72 -9.89 -10.93
CA SER A 274 2.78 -9.88 -12.05
C SER A 274 1.42 -9.23 -11.71
N LEU A 275 0.97 -9.31 -10.45
CA LEU A 275 -0.27 -8.67 -9.98
C LEU A 275 -0.09 -7.18 -9.67
N GLN A 276 1.12 -6.72 -9.36
CA GLN A 276 1.44 -5.29 -9.32
C GLN A 276 1.47 -4.69 -10.72
N ASP A 277 2.17 -5.35 -11.66
CA ASP A 277 2.25 -4.92 -13.07
C ASP A 277 0.87 -4.79 -13.72
N GLU A 278 -0.04 -5.74 -13.43
CA GLU A 278 -1.43 -5.71 -13.89
C GLU A 278 -2.35 -4.71 -13.14
N ARG A 279 -1.79 -3.91 -12.22
CA ARG A 279 -2.49 -3.00 -11.30
C ARG A 279 -3.62 -3.65 -10.49
N VAL A 280 -3.44 -4.92 -10.14
CA VAL A 280 -4.36 -5.62 -9.22
C VAL A 280 -3.99 -5.28 -7.78
N LEU A 281 -2.70 -5.30 -7.45
CA LEU A 281 -2.17 -4.86 -6.16
C LEU A 281 -1.58 -3.45 -6.28
N ASN A 282 -1.80 -2.63 -5.26
CA ASN A 282 -1.03 -1.40 -5.04
C ASN A 282 0.34 -1.78 -4.46
N GLY A 283 1.37 -0.92 -4.64
CA GLY A 283 2.71 -1.17 -4.11
C GLY A 283 2.71 -1.45 -2.61
N GLU A 284 1.98 -0.64 -1.83
CA GLU A 284 1.80 -0.80 -0.39
C GLU A 284 1.19 -2.17 0.00
N GLU A 285 0.24 -2.69 -0.78
CA GLU A 285 -0.38 -4.00 -0.52
C GLU A 285 0.57 -5.16 -0.83
N ALA A 286 1.46 -4.98 -1.82
CA ALA A 286 2.47 -5.97 -2.18
C ALA A 286 3.65 -5.96 -1.18
N GLU A 287 4.10 -4.78 -0.75
CA GLU A 287 5.08 -4.64 0.33
C GLU A 287 4.51 -5.21 1.63
N ALA A 288 3.23 -5.00 1.96
CA ALA A 288 2.59 -5.65 3.11
C ALA A 288 2.62 -7.19 3.03
N VAL A 289 2.40 -7.80 1.86
CA VAL A 289 2.54 -9.27 1.71
C VAL A 289 3.98 -9.73 1.96
N LEU A 290 4.98 -8.90 1.65
CA LEU A 290 6.40 -9.23 1.77
C LEU A 290 6.95 -8.97 3.18
N GLU A 291 6.71 -7.79 3.75
CA GLU A 291 7.32 -7.33 5.00
C GLU A 291 6.55 -7.75 6.25
N GLU A 292 5.22 -7.67 6.23
CA GLU A 292 4.38 -7.88 7.42
C GLU A 292 4.31 -9.37 7.84
N GLN A 293 4.79 -10.28 6.99
CA GLN A 293 4.46 -11.69 7.09
C GLN A 293 5.69 -12.59 6.87
N SER A 294 6.21 -13.20 7.94
CA SER A 294 7.48 -13.96 7.93
C SER A 294 7.36 -15.38 7.34
N ALA A 295 6.19 -16.02 7.45
CA ALA A 295 5.98 -17.40 7.01
C ALA A 295 5.35 -17.50 5.61
N ARG A 296 5.86 -18.43 4.78
CA ARG A 296 5.36 -18.72 3.42
C ARG A 296 3.84 -18.92 3.37
N ALA A 297 3.31 -19.70 4.31
CA ALA A 297 1.89 -20.05 4.37
C ALA A 297 1.01 -18.82 4.63
N ASP A 298 1.47 -17.90 5.47
CA ASP A 298 0.74 -16.70 5.84
C ASP A 298 0.82 -15.66 4.71
N ARG A 299 1.96 -15.54 4.02
CA ARG A 299 2.10 -14.77 2.76
C ARG A 299 1.09 -15.25 1.69
N ALA A 300 1.02 -16.57 1.46
CA ALA A 300 0.08 -17.16 0.51
C ALA A 300 -1.39 -16.91 0.89
N ARG A 301 -1.69 -16.92 2.19
CA ARG A 301 -3.03 -16.66 2.72
C ARG A 301 -3.45 -15.22 2.51
N TYR A 302 -2.56 -14.28 2.88
CA TYR A 302 -2.78 -12.85 2.75
C TYR A 302 -2.95 -12.44 1.28
N LEU A 303 -2.13 -12.96 0.36
CA LEU A 303 -2.25 -12.71 -1.07
C LEU A 303 -3.63 -13.07 -1.62
N ILE A 304 -4.14 -14.27 -1.30
CA ILE A 304 -5.50 -14.67 -1.72
C ILE A 304 -6.55 -13.77 -1.08
N ASP A 305 -6.43 -13.43 0.20
CA ASP A 305 -7.43 -12.63 0.90
C ASP A 305 -7.50 -11.19 0.36
N VAL A 306 -6.38 -10.56 -0.02
CA VAL A 306 -6.35 -9.23 -0.65
C VAL A 306 -6.94 -9.29 -2.06
N VAL A 307 -6.53 -10.25 -2.90
CA VAL A 307 -7.05 -10.38 -4.27
C VAL A 307 -8.56 -10.68 -4.27
N ARG A 308 -9.02 -11.52 -3.34
CA ARG A 308 -10.44 -11.84 -3.17
C ARG A 308 -11.24 -10.61 -2.69
N LYS A 309 -10.71 -9.80 -1.76
CA LYS A 309 -11.34 -8.54 -1.33
C LYS A 309 -11.52 -7.53 -2.48
N LYS A 310 -10.64 -7.54 -3.47
CA LYS A 310 -10.74 -6.73 -4.70
C LYS A 310 -11.78 -7.27 -5.72
N GLY A 311 -12.36 -8.45 -5.45
CA GLY A 311 -13.50 -8.98 -6.18
C GLY A 311 -13.17 -9.86 -7.39
N CYS A 312 -14.22 -10.25 -8.10
CA CYS A 312 -14.17 -11.30 -9.13
C CYS A 312 -13.23 -10.98 -10.31
N LYS A 313 -13.08 -9.71 -10.73
CA LYS A 313 -12.14 -9.32 -11.81
C LYS A 313 -10.67 -9.50 -11.41
N ALA A 314 -10.31 -9.10 -10.18
CA ALA A 314 -8.98 -9.31 -9.63
C ALA A 314 -8.68 -10.81 -9.43
N SER A 315 -9.68 -11.53 -8.94
CA SER A 315 -9.64 -12.99 -8.76
C SER A 315 -9.42 -13.74 -10.09
N GLN A 316 -10.11 -13.35 -11.17
CA GLN A 316 -9.89 -13.91 -12.52
C GLN A 316 -8.46 -13.69 -13.01
N LYS A 317 -7.91 -12.47 -12.85
CA LYS A 317 -6.52 -12.16 -13.22
C LYS A 317 -5.51 -13.01 -12.45
N MET A 318 -5.69 -13.20 -11.14
CA MET A 318 -4.83 -14.09 -10.35
C MET A 318 -4.92 -15.55 -10.80
N ILE A 319 -6.11 -16.06 -11.15
CA ILE A 319 -6.25 -17.42 -11.69
C ILE A 319 -5.54 -17.54 -13.06
N ALA A 320 -5.67 -16.53 -13.93
CA ALA A 320 -4.98 -16.51 -15.22
C ALA A 320 -3.45 -16.48 -15.07
N GLN A 321 -2.92 -15.65 -14.16
CA GLN A 321 -1.50 -15.61 -13.83
C GLN A 321 -1.02 -16.93 -13.20
N LEU A 322 -1.82 -17.55 -12.33
CA LEU A 322 -1.50 -18.86 -11.75
C LEU A 322 -1.38 -19.95 -12.82
N ARG A 323 -2.35 -20.02 -13.76
CA ARG A 323 -2.28 -20.92 -14.93
C ARG A 323 -1.03 -20.67 -15.78
N GLN A 324 -0.65 -19.40 -15.98
CA GLN A 324 0.49 -19.02 -16.81
C GLN A 324 1.85 -19.34 -16.16
N LYS A 325 1.98 -19.16 -14.84
CA LYS A 325 3.24 -19.38 -14.10
C LYS A 325 3.42 -20.83 -13.64
N ASP A 326 2.33 -21.51 -13.27
CA ASP A 326 2.34 -22.91 -12.84
C ASP A 326 1.02 -23.62 -13.18
N ALA A 327 0.93 -24.09 -14.43
CA ALA A 327 -0.20 -24.87 -14.92
C ALA A 327 -0.42 -26.16 -14.10
N SER A 328 0.64 -26.78 -13.59
CA SER A 328 0.56 -28.03 -12.81
C SER A 328 -0.10 -27.80 -11.45
N LEU A 329 0.17 -26.66 -10.82
CA LEU A 329 -0.50 -26.24 -9.60
C LEU A 329 -1.94 -25.79 -9.89
N ALA A 330 -2.21 -25.12 -11.02
CA ALA A 330 -3.57 -24.75 -11.41
C ALA A 330 -4.46 -25.99 -11.62
N GLU A 331 -3.97 -27.02 -12.33
CA GLU A 331 -4.64 -28.32 -12.46
C GLU A 331 -4.88 -28.99 -11.10
N THR A 332 -3.84 -29.03 -10.26
CA THR A 332 -3.91 -29.61 -8.90
C THR A 332 -4.95 -28.93 -8.00
N LEU A 333 -5.22 -27.64 -8.21
CA LEU A 333 -6.19 -26.85 -7.47
C LEU A 333 -7.60 -26.86 -8.10
N GLY A 334 -7.82 -27.59 -9.21
CA GLY A 334 -9.09 -27.57 -9.94
C GLY A 334 -9.38 -26.23 -10.65
N LEU A 335 -8.32 -25.47 -10.95
CA LEU A 335 -8.36 -24.13 -11.57
C LEU A 335 -7.90 -24.14 -13.03
N ALA A 336 -7.85 -25.29 -13.72
CA ALA A 336 -7.40 -25.43 -15.12
C ALA A 336 -8.33 -24.76 -16.14
#